data_AF-A0A9P5RGT2-F1
#
_entry.id   AF-A0A9P5RGT2-F1
#
_cell.length_a   1.000
_cell.length_b   1.000
_cell.length_c   1.000
_cell.angle_alpha   90.00
_cell.angle_beta   90.00
_cell.angle_gamma   90.00
#
_symmetry.space_group_name_H-M   'P 1'
#
loop_
_entity.id
_entity.type
_entity.pdbx_description
1 polymer ?
#
loop_
_entity_poly.entity_id
_entity_poly.type
_entity_poly.pdbx_seq_one_letter_code
_entity_poly.pdbx_strand_id
1 'polypeptide(L)'
;MALGYFPSKAIQTAAGSNGDKLFAIVDFEFTPPVGNIASVMFSEDQVGFLAGLLAGEVAKSRGGKVAVIGGVDQPSVRRQVNGFGSGVKIACQTCVAYGLYSGTFESDPKLRTTVVNLLTDRKVSVVFNAASIFGTLALKNLTTQQGVYAIGSGSDEWVTNWAYGSVPGSEHVLTSVQTDYTVLVKSVVQSVLRANLTGGGTVFYGVNTDKAQSAIKLAPAHEASGVFTKELEGKMQGYVRDMAGGKLMTGVDHKSGDSRNSGSSSTSVQLLALTDKPSSTSSNNDNNHSSSNNNKSSDTDDAPISSSRKNHAASSFKKLPGFSFSLGLGLGGNADLG
;
A
#
# COMPACT_ATOMS: atom_id res chain seq x y z
N MET A 1 -20.15 11.69 -7.92
CA MET A 1 -19.25 10.65 -7.37
C MET A 1 -17.91 11.29 -7.05
N ALA A 2 -17.25 10.87 -5.97
CA ALA A 2 -15.88 11.26 -5.62
C ALA A 2 -14.99 10.02 -5.44
N LEU A 3 -13.67 10.19 -5.50
CA LEU A 3 -12.69 9.12 -5.38
C LEU A 3 -11.65 9.47 -4.30
N GLY A 4 -11.46 8.56 -3.34
CA GLY A 4 -10.50 8.65 -2.25
C GLY A 4 -10.91 9.55 -1.10
N TYR A 5 -10.01 9.65 -0.11
CA TYR A 5 -10.19 10.38 1.15
C TYR A 5 -10.29 11.91 0.97
N PHE A 6 -9.43 12.51 0.15
CA PHE A 6 -9.31 13.98 0.05
C PHE A 6 -10.61 14.73 -0.27
N PRO A 7 -11.47 14.26 -1.21
CA PRO A 7 -12.74 14.93 -1.49
C PRO A 7 -13.87 14.62 -0.48
N SER A 8 -13.62 13.85 0.58
CA SER A 8 -14.65 13.42 1.55
C SER A 8 -15.47 14.59 2.12
N LYS A 9 -14.81 15.66 2.57
CA LYS A 9 -15.50 16.86 3.09
C LYS A 9 -16.36 17.53 2.02
N ALA A 10 -15.84 17.67 0.79
CA ALA A 10 -16.56 18.33 -0.29
C ALA A 10 -17.81 17.54 -0.70
N ILE A 11 -17.72 16.21 -0.82
CA ILE A 11 -18.88 15.38 -1.14
C ILE A 11 -19.89 15.35 0.01
N GLN A 12 -19.45 15.38 1.26
CA GLN A 12 -20.34 15.46 2.42
C GLN A 12 -21.13 16.77 2.43
N THR A 13 -20.47 17.92 2.18
CA THR A 13 -21.14 19.22 2.05
C THR A 13 -22.15 19.20 0.91
N ALA A 14 -21.75 18.72 -0.27
CA ALA A 14 -22.65 18.63 -1.42
C ALA A 14 -23.87 17.73 -1.12
N ALA A 15 -23.66 16.61 -0.43
CA ALA A 15 -24.72 15.70 0.00
C ALA A 15 -25.69 16.37 0.97
N GLY A 16 -25.20 17.17 1.92
CA GLY A 16 -26.04 17.93 2.85
C GLY A 16 -26.89 19.01 2.16
N SER A 17 -26.35 19.69 1.14
CA SER A 17 -27.09 20.71 0.37
C SER A 17 -28.07 20.13 -0.66
N ASN A 18 -28.00 18.84 -0.96
CA ASN A 18 -28.78 18.19 -2.01
C ASN A 18 -29.39 16.87 -1.50
N GLY A 19 -30.30 16.99 -0.51
CA GLY A 19 -30.90 15.83 0.17
C GLY A 19 -31.72 14.90 -0.74
N ASP A 20 -32.19 15.39 -1.89
CA ASP A 20 -32.90 14.62 -2.91
C ASP A 20 -31.95 13.90 -3.90
N LYS A 21 -30.65 14.18 -3.84
CA LYS A 21 -29.64 13.58 -4.71
C LYS A 21 -28.86 12.50 -3.98
N LEU A 22 -28.53 11.46 -4.73
CA LEU A 22 -27.62 10.40 -4.29
C LEU A 22 -26.19 10.72 -4.73
N PHE A 23 -25.26 10.44 -3.83
CA PHE A 23 -23.83 10.57 -4.03
C PHE A 23 -23.17 9.21 -3.84
N ALA A 24 -21.96 9.07 -4.38
CA ALA A 24 -21.14 7.91 -4.16
C ALA A 24 -19.70 8.36 -3.92
N ILE A 25 -19.01 7.73 -2.97
CA ILE A 25 -17.58 7.91 -2.75
C ILE A 25 -16.89 6.54 -2.83
N VAL A 26 -15.86 6.45 -3.65
CA VAL A 26 -15.03 5.25 -3.80
C VAL A 26 -13.80 5.41 -2.91
N ASP A 27 -13.37 4.33 -2.27
CA ASP A 27 -12.18 4.29 -1.41
C ASP A 27 -12.25 5.24 -0.19
N PHE A 28 -13.47 5.44 0.33
CA PHE A 28 -13.71 6.08 1.62
C PHE A 28 -15.06 5.67 2.23
N GLU A 29 -15.08 5.55 3.55
CA GLU A 29 -16.29 5.29 4.33
C GLU A 29 -16.43 6.34 5.44
N PHE A 30 -17.64 6.90 5.59
CA PHE A 30 -17.97 7.81 6.69
C PHE A 30 -18.34 7.02 7.94
N THR A 31 -17.87 7.48 9.10
CA THR A 31 -18.29 6.98 10.42
C THR A 31 -18.79 8.15 11.27
N PRO A 32 -20.11 8.25 11.56
CA PRO A 32 -21.21 7.40 11.07
C PRO A 32 -21.49 7.58 9.56
N PRO A 33 -22.18 6.62 8.92
CA PRO A 33 -22.57 6.73 7.51
C PRO A 33 -23.43 7.97 7.22
N VAL A 34 -23.33 8.50 6.00
CA VAL A 34 -24.14 9.63 5.53
C VAL A 34 -25.27 9.11 4.62
N GLY A 35 -26.52 9.42 4.97
CA GLY A 35 -27.71 8.75 4.42
C GLY A 35 -27.87 8.78 2.90
N ASN A 36 -27.41 9.83 2.21
CA ASN A 36 -27.47 9.93 0.74
C ASN A 36 -26.11 9.75 0.05
N ILE A 37 -25.11 9.18 0.75
CA ILE A 37 -23.82 8.80 0.17
C ILE A 37 -23.67 7.28 0.21
N ALA A 38 -23.43 6.67 -0.96
CA ALA A 38 -23.00 5.29 -1.07
C ALA A 38 -21.48 5.21 -0.94
N SER A 39 -20.97 4.44 0.02
CA SER A 39 -19.54 4.17 0.14
C SER A 39 -19.19 2.88 -0.59
N VAL A 40 -18.15 2.92 -1.44
CA VAL A 40 -17.69 1.78 -2.22
C VAL A 40 -16.21 1.55 -1.93
N MET A 41 -15.93 0.45 -1.24
CA MET A 41 -14.60 0.15 -0.68
C MET A 41 -14.02 -1.09 -1.34
N PHE A 42 -12.69 -1.18 -1.39
CA PHE A 42 -12.03 -2.47 -1.57
C PHE A 42 -12.12 -3.28 -0.27
N SER A 43 -12.08 -4.61 -0.36
CA SER A 43 -11.81 -5.46 0.80
C SER A 43 -10.30 -5.52 1.07
N GLU A 44 -9.71 -4.49 1.68
CA GLU A 44 -8.25 -4.40 1.83
C GLU A 44 -7.64 -5.51 2.69
N ASP A 45 -8.45 -6.14 3.54
CA ASP A 45 -8.07 -7.35 4.26
C ASP A 45 -7.75 -8.51 3.30
N GLN A 46 -8.51 -8.63 2.20
CA GLN A 46 -8.24 -9.64 1.17
C GLN A 46 -6.98 -9.34 0.36
N VAL A 47 -6.59 -8.05 0.23
CA VAL A 47 -5.31 -7.67 -0.40
C VAL A 47 -4.15 -8.27 0.40
N GLY A 48 -4.11 -7.95 1.69
CA GLY A 48 -3.11 -8.50 2.60
C GLY A 48 -3.16 -10.03 2.65
N PHE A 49 -4.36 -10.61 2.72
CA PHE A 49 -4.54 -12.05 2.84
C PHE A 49 -4.01 -12.83 1.64
N LEU A 50 -4.25 -12.37 0.42
CA LEU A 50 -3.64 -12.98 -0.78
C LEU A 50 -2.12 -12.88 -0.78
N ALA A 51 -1.56 -11.73 -0.39
CA ALA A 51 -0.10 -11.57 -0.25
C ALA A 51 0.46 -12.54 0.80
N GLY A 52 -0.23 -12.68 1.94
CA GLY A 52 0.17 -13.56 3.03
C GLY A 52 0.12 -15.04 2.66
N LEU A 53 -0.92 -15.47 1.96
CA LEU A 53 -1.02 -16.83 1.44
C LEU A 53 0.17 -17.16 0.52
N LEU A 54 0.46 -16.29 -0.46
CA LEU A 54 1.60 -16.50 -1.36
C LEU A 54 2.93 -16.49 -0.61
N ALA A 55 3.15 -15.50 0.27
CA ALA A 55 4.36 -15.38 1.06
C ALA A 55 4.59 -16.63 1.93
N GLY A 56 3.53 -17.14 2.57
CA GLY A 56 3.59 -18.36 3.37
C GLY A 56 3.93 -19.60 2.55
N GLU A 57 3.33 -19.77 1.36
CA GLU A 57 3.67 -20.90 0.46
C GLU A 57 5.13 -20.85 0.01
N VAL A 58 5.63 -19.67 -0.38
CA VAL A 58 7.02 -19.49 -0.83
C VAL A 58 8.01 -19.67 0.33
N ALA A 59 7.67 -19.22 1.53
CA ALA A 59 8.57 -19.25 2.69
C ALA A 59 8.80 -20.65 3.27
N LYS A 60 7.91 -21.62 3.00
CA LYS A 60 8.05 -23.02 3.48
C LYS A 60 9.41 -23.64 3.18
N SER A 61 9.97 -23.37 2.01
CA SER A 61 11.28 -23.87 1.57
C SER A 61 12.39 -22.82 1.70
N ARG A 62 12.11 -21.67 2.31
CA ARG A 62 13.00 -20.49 2.31
C ARG A 62 13.18 -19.88 3.70
N GLY A 63 13.21 -20.71 4.73
CA GLY A 63 13.52 -20.28 6.10
C GLY A 63 12.32 -19.79 6.92
N GLY A 64 11.10 -19.83 6.36
CA GLY A 64 9.85 -19.69 7.10
C GLY A 64 9.61 -18.32 7.73
N LYS A 65 10.33 -17.27 7.33
CA LYS A 65 10.16 -15.91 7.85
C LYS A 65 9.75 -14.96 6.75
N VAL A 66 8.70 -14.19 6.98
CA VAL A 66 8.13 -13.23 6.03
C VAL A 66 7.75 -11.93 6.74
N ALA A 67 7.59 -10.84 6.01
CA ALA A 67 7.18 -9.57 6.60
C ALA A 67 6.20 -8.77 5.75
N VAL A 68 5.46 -7.88 6.40
CA VAL A 68 4.70 -6.80 5.76
C VAL A 68 5.19 -5.44 6.25
N ILE A 69 5.39 -4.51 5.32
CA ILE A 69 5.70 -3.11 5.61
C ILE A 69 4.40 -2.32 5.45
N GLY A 70 3.77 -1.95 6.56
CA GLY A 70 2.62 -1.03 6.60
C GLY A 70 3.08 0.43 6.62
N GLY A 71 2.28 1.33 6.03
CA GLY A 71 2.53 2.77 6.04
C GLY A 71 2.11 3.44 7.35
N VAL A 72 1.24 4.44 7.25
CA VAL A 72 0.59 5.08 8.41
C VAL A 72 -0.34 4.07 9.09
N ASP A 73 -0.31 4.00 10.42
CA ASP A 73 -1.20 3.12 11.18
C ASP A 73 -2.64 3.64 11.17
N GLN A 74 -3.42 3.15 10.22
CA GLN A 74 -4.83 3.47 10.02
C GLN A 74 -5.61 2.21 9.63
N PRO A 75 -6.96 2.18 9.75
CA PRO A 75 -7.74 0.97 9.52
C PRO A 75 -7.48 0.24 8.21
N SER A 76 -7.30 0.96 7.09
CA SER A 76 -7.00 0.34 5.79
C SER A 76 -5.64 -0.36 5.74
N VAL A 77 -4.63 0.17 6.44
CA VAL A 77 -3.30 -0.46 6.53
C VAL A 77 -3.35 -1.63 7.52
N ARG A 78 -4.04 -1.48 8.65
CA ARG A 78 -4.28 -2.57 9.60
C ARG A 78 -4.96 -3.76 8.94
N ARG A 79 -5.97 -3.51 8.09
CA ARG A 79 -6.64 -4.55 7.30
C ARG A 79 -5.65 -5.35 6.45
N GLN A 80 -4.76 -4.67 5.74
CA GLN A 80 -3.73 -5.32 4.93
C GLN A 80 -2.70 -6.09 5.79
N VAL A 81 -2.21 -5.49 6.87
CA VAL A 81 -1.22 -6.12 7.76
C VAL A 81 -1.80 -7.37 8.43
N ASN A 82 -3.03 -7.29 8.93
CA ASN A 82 -3.68 -8.41 9.59
C ASN A 82 -4.24 -9.45 8.61
N GLY A 83 -4.61 -9.03 7.40
CA GLY A 83 -4.87 -9.92 6.29
C GLY A 83 -3.63 -10.76 5.98
N PHE A 84 -2.47 -10.10 5.85
CA PHE A 84 -1.19 -10.76 5.56
C PHE A 84 -0.84 -11.83 6.60
N GLY A 85 -0.82 -11.50 7.88
CA GLY A 85 -0.48 -12.50 8.90
C GLY A 85 -1.48 -13.67 8.94
N SER A 86 -2.77 -13.40 8.76
CA SER A 86 -3.80 -14.45 8.69
C SER A 86 -3.59 -15.37 7.48
N GLY A 87 -3.25 -14.81 6.31
CA GLY A 87 -2.93 -15.58 5.11
C GLY A 87 -1.69 -16.44 5.28
N VAL A 88 -0.63 -15.90 5.89
CA VAL A 88 0.60 -16.66 6.18
C VAL A 88 0.29 -17.85 7.09
N LYS A 89 -0.53 -17.66 8.13
CA LYS A 89 -0.91 -18.74 9.06
C LYS A 89 -1.67 -19.87 8.37
N ILE A 90 -2.56 -19.55 7.42
CA ILE A 90 -3.27 -20.55 6.62
C ILE A 90 -2.31 -21.32 5.73
N ALA A 91 -1.45 -20.62 4.98
CA ALA A 91 -0.53 -21.24 4.06
C ALA A 91 0.56 -22.04 4.79
N CYS A 92 1.14 -21.50 5.86
CA CYS A 92 2.29 -22.05 6.58
C CYS A 92 2.18 -21.79 8.09
N GLN A 93 1.64 -22.77 8.82
CA GLN A 93 1.43 -22.66 10.27
C GLN A 93 2.72 -22.52 11.09
N THR A 94 3.86 -23.00 10.56
CA THR A 94 5.18 -22.93 11.20
C THR A 94 5.95 -21.66 10.83
N CYS A 95 5.45 -20.86 9.88
CA CYS A 95 6.12 -19.65 9.45
C CYS A 95 5.89 -18.50 10.45
N VAL A 96 6.86 -17.61 10.56
CA VAL A 96 6.77 -16.37 11.34
C VAL A 96 6.48 -15.22 10.40
N ALA A 97 5.34 -14.54 10.63
CA ALA A 97 4.97 -13.32 9.95
C ALA A 97 5.32 -12.11 10.83
N TYR A 98 6.26 -11.28 10.38
CA TYR A 98 6.55 -9.99 10.99
C TYR A 98 5.71 -8.88 10.35
N GLY A 99 5.45 -7.82 11.11
CA GLY A 99 4.89 -6.60 10.56
C GLY A 99 5.53 -5.37 11.19
N LEU A 100 5.50 -4.26 10.47
CA LEU A 100 5.89 -2.96 11.01
C LEU A 100 5.07 -1.87 10.34
N TYR A 101 4.89 -0.76 11.05
CA TYR A 101 4.31 0.46 10.49
C TYR A 101 5.42 1.50 10.38
N SER A 102 5.70 1.95 9.16
CA SER A 102 6.69 3.01 8.91
C SER A 102 6.20 4.37 9.41
N GLY A 103 4.89 4.57 9.56
CA GLY A 103 4.31 5.86 9.89
C GLY A 103 4.28 6.84 8.72
N THR A 104 4.63 6.41 7.51
CA THR A 104 4.64 7.25 6.30
C THR A 104 4.33 6.44 5.04
N PHE A 105 3.68 7.09 4.07
CA PHE A 105 3.57 6.57 2.70
C PHE A 105 4.64 7.16 1.78
N GLU A 106 5.30 8.24 2.20
CA GLU A 106 6.24 9.03 1.41
C GLU A 106 7.67 8.49 1.48
N SER A 107 8.51 8.88 0.52
CA SER A 107 9.93 8.50 0.53
C SER A 107 10.67 9.11 1.72
N ASP A 108 11.17 8.26 2.62
CA ASP A 108 12.13 8.63 3.66
C ASP A 108 13.37 7.71 3.57
N PRO A 109 14.51 8.18 3.05
CA PRO A 109 15.72 7.36 2.90
C PRO A 109 16.33 6.87 4.22
N LYS A 110 16.25 7.66 5.29
CA LYS A 110 16.84 7.28 6.59
C LYS A 110 16.02 6.15 7.19
N LEU A 111 14.71 6.35 7.28
CA LEU A 111 13.79 5.35 7.81
C LEU A 111 13.81 4.08 6.95
N ARG A 112 13.89 4.20 5.63
CA ARG A 112 14.01 3.05 4.72
C ARG A 112 15.25 2.22 5.05
N THR A 113 16.39 2.86 5.33
CA THR A 113 17.62 2.15 5.72
C THR A 113 17.41 1.36 7.01
N THR A 114 16.78 1.97 8.02
CA THR A 114 16.42 1.29 9.27
C THR A 114 15.52 0.08 9.03
N VAL A 115 14.46 0.22 8.22
CA VAL A 115 13.53 -0.86 7.89
C VAL A 115 14.21 -2.00 7.13
N VAL A 116 15.03 -1.68 6.12
CA VAL A 116 15.75 -2.70 5.32
C VAL A 116 16.72 -3.49 6.21
N ASN A 117 17.49 -2.82 7.06
CA ASN A 117 18.42 -3.47 7.98
C ASN A 117 17.67 -4.38 8.97
N LEU A 118 16.59 -3.87 9.57
CA LEU A 118 15.77 -4.63 10.51
C LEU A 118 15.21 -5.91 9.87
N LEU A 119 14.70 -5.84 8.63
CA LEU A 119 14.17 -7.01 7.94
C LEU A 119 15.28 -7.98 7.50
N THR A 120 16.43 -7.46 7.11
CA THR A 120 17.63 -8.26 6.79
C THR A 120 18.12 -9.04 8.01
N ASP A 121 18.21 -8.39 9.18
CA ASP A 121 18.62 -9.03 10.44
C ASP A 121 17.65 -10.14 10.87
N ARG A 122 16.35 -9.97 10.57
CA ARG A 122 15.33 -10.99 10.79
C ARG A 122 15.42 -12.15 9.80
N LYS A 123 16.20 -12.01 8.73
CA LYS A 123 16.38 -13.00 7.65
C LYS A 123 15.05 -13.37 7.01
N VAL A 124 14.24 -12.37 6.69
CA VAL A 124 12.96 -12.59 5.99
C VAL A 124 13.23 -12.99 4.55
N SER A 125 12.39 -13.88 4.02
CA SER A 125 12.51 -14.43 2.67
C SER A 125 11.55 -13.79 1.67
N VAL A 126 10.40 -13.32 2.16
CA VAL A 126 9.37 -12.64 1.37
C VAL A 126 8.87 -11.42 2.12
N VAL A 127 8.73 -10.28 1.41
CA VAL A 127 8.21 -9.04 1.98
C VAL A 127 7.08 -8.47 1.13
N PHE A 128 5.99 -8.08 1.78
CA PHE A 128 4.82 -7.45 1.17
C PHE A 128 4.79 -5.94 1.45
N ASN A 129 4.49 -5.15 0.42
CA ASN A 129 4.31 -3.69 0.50
C ASN A 129 2.86 -3.30 0.79
N ALA A 130 2.60 -2.73 1.97
CA ALA A 130 1.37 -2.03 2.35
C ALA A 130 1.66 -0.56 2.76
N ALA A 131 2.73 0.03 2.20
CA ALA A 131 3.26 1.35 2.55
C ALA A 131 3.51 2.25 1.33
N SER A 132 2.83 2.02 0.21
CA SER A 132 2.94 2.85 -1.00
C SER A 132 4.40 3.00 -1.46
N ILE A 133 4.81 4.20 -1.92
CA ILE A 133 6.15 4.46 -2.46
C ILE A 133 7.26 4.20 -1.43
N PHE A 134 6.99 4.42 -0.13
CA PHE A 134 7.95 4.04 0.92
C PHE A 134 8.27 2.55 0.85
N GLY A 135 7.25 1.70 0.84
CA GLY A 135 7.41 0.24 0.81
C GLY A 135 8.00 -0.25 -0.51
N THR A 136 7.60 0.32 -1.65
CA THR A 136 8.21 -0.01 -2.96
C THR A 136 9.72 0.25 -2.96
N LEU A 137 10.17 1.38 -2.42
CA LEU A 137 11.60 1.69 -2.35
C LEU A 137 12.32 0.75 -1.37
N ALA A 138 11.69 0.35 -0.26
CA ALA A 138 12.24 -0.65 0.65
C ALA A 138 12.37 -2.03 -0.02
N LEU A 139 11.35 -2.46 -0.77
CA LEU A 139 11.37 -3.69 -1.55
C LEU A 139 12.52 -3.68 -2.58
N LYS A 140 12.72 -2.58 -3.32
CA LYS A 140 13.86 -2.45 -4.26
C LYS A 140 15.22 -2.67 -3.59
N ASN A 141 15.43 -2.10 -2.40
CA ASN A 141 16.66 -2.32 -1.65
C ASN A 141 16.80 -3.79 -1.24
N LEU A 142 15.74 -4.40 -0.71
CA LEU A 142 15.73 -5.79 -0.25
C LEU A 142 15.96 -6.79 -1.40
N THR A 143 15.29 -6.59 -2.53
CA THR A 143 15.43 -7.47 -3.70
C THR A 143 16.83 -7.37 -4.30
N THR A 144 17.35 -6.16 -4.47
CA THR A 144 18.67 -5.91 -5.09
C THR A 144 19.83 -6.36 -4.20
N GLN A 145 19.75 -6.09 -2.89
CA GLN A 145 20.90 -6.26 -1.98
C GLN A 145 20.91 -7.61 -1.26
N GLN A 146 19.74 -8.21 -1.03
CA GLN A 146 19.58 -9.37 -0.17
C GLN A 146 18.90 -10.57 -0.86
N GLY A 147 18.46 -10.41 -2.12
CA GLY A 147 17.73 -11.45 -2.85
C GLY A 147 16.39 -11.82 -2.22
N VAL A 148 15.83 -10.94 -1.39
CA VAL A 148 14.53 -11.14 -0.74
C VAL A 148 13.43 -11.01 -1.79
N TYR A 149 12.46 -11.93 -1.75
CA TYR A 149 11.33 -11.88 -2.68
C TYR A 149 10.31 -10.80 -2.28
N ALA A 150 9.79 -10.10 -3.27
CA ALA A 150 8.88 -8.98 -3.09
C ALA A 150 7.47 -9.29 -3.57
N ILE A 151 6.47 -8.77 -2.85
CA ILE A 151 5.07 -8.70 -3.28
C ILE A 151 4.64 -7.23 -3.24
N GLY A 152 4.32 -6.66 -4.40
CA GLY A 152 3.82 -5.28 -4.52
C GLY A 152 2.33 -5.14 -4.21
N SER A 153 1.81 -3.92 -4.24
CA SER A 153 0.38 -3.63 -4.05
C SER A 153 -0.16 -2.52 -4.96
N GLY A 154 -1.48 -2.50 -5.11
CA GLY A 154 -2.23 -1.48 -5.84
C GLY A 154 -2.20 -1.67 -7.36
N SER A 155 -1.01 -1.63 -7.94
CA SER A 155 -0.77 -1.87 -9.37
C SER A 155 0.26 -2.99 -9.57
N ASP A 156 0.53 -3.38 -10.81
CA ASP A 156 1.61 -4.32 -11.10
C ASP A 156 2.95 -3.60 -10.97
N GLU A 157 3.58 -3.68 -9.79
CA GLU A 157 4.82 -2.97 -9.50
C GLU A 157 6.00 -3.46 -10.35
N TRP A 158 5.96 -4.70 -10.88
CA TRP A 158 7.00 -5.13 -11.82
C TRP A 158 6.99 -4.27 -13.10
N VAL A 159 5.78 -3.93 -13.57
CA VAL A 159 5.56 -3.01 -14.69
C VAL A 159 5.84 -1.57 -14.29
N THR A 160 5.21 -1.06 -13.24
CA THR A 160 5.19 0.38 -12.93
C THR A 160 6.44 0.87 -12.20
N ASN A 161 7.07 0.01 -11.39
CA ASN A 161 8.16 0.40 -10.50
C ASN A 161 9.47 -0.32 -10.82
N TRP A 162 9.44 -1.54 -11.36
CA TRP A 162 10.62 -2.22 -11.91
C TRP A 162 10.79 -2.08 -13.43
N ALA A 163 9.93 -1.28 -14.07
CA ALA A 163 10.04 -0.87 -15.47
C ALA A 163 10.26 -2.07 -16.41
N TYR A 164 9.37 -3.06 -16.32
CA TYR A 164 9.41 -4.27 -17.14
C TYR A 164 10.72 -5.06 -17.00
N GLY A 165 11.27 -5.13 -15.79
CA GLY A 165 12.50 -5.86 -15.50
C GLY A 165 13.79 -5.06 -15.74
N SER A 166 13.70 -3.79 -16.13
CA SER A 166 14.90 -2.97 -16.38
C SER A 166 15.57 -2.45 -15.10
N VAL A 167 14.89 -2.55 -13.95
CA VAL A 167 15.43 -2.15 -12.64
C VAL A 167 16.00 -3.38 -11.93
N PRO A 168 17.20 -3.30 -11.32
CA PRO A 168 17.78 -4.42 -10.57
C PRO A 168 16.85 -5.02 -9.50
N GLY A 169 16.95 -6.33 -9.30
CA GLY A 169 16.14 -7.09 -8.35
C GLY A 169 14.71 -7.35 -8.84
N SER A 170 14.40 -7.15 -10.12
CA SER A 170 13.09 -7.44 -10.71
C SER A 170 12.76 -8.94 -10.73
N GLU A 171 13.78 -9.78 -10.85
CA GLU A 171 13.71 -11.24 -10.82
C GLU A 171 13.22 -11.79 -9.47
N HIS A 172 13.28 -10.95 -8.43
CA HIS A 172 12.78 -11.26 -7.09
C HIS A 172 11.36 -10.73 -6.84
N VAL A 173 10.72 -10.05 -7.79
CA VAL A 173 9.31 -9.62 -7.65
C VAL A 173 8.40 -10.78 -8.00
N LEU A 174 7.78 -11.40 -6.99
CA LEU A 174 6.90 -12.55 -7.17
C LEU A 174 5.63 -12.17 -7.92
N THR A 175 5.01 -11.07 -7.53
CA THR A 175 3.74 -10.57 -8.07
C THR A 175 3.42 -9.22 -7.41
N SER A 176 2.26 -8.66 -7.73
CA SER A 176 1.62 -7.59 -6.94
C SER A 176 0.16 -7.93 -6.70
N VAL A 177 -0.37 -7.57 -5.53
CA VAL A 177 -1.81 -7.65 -5.27
C VAL A 177 -2.46 -6.36 -5.75
N GLN A 178 -3.11 -6.42 -6.91
CA GLN A 178 -3.69 -5.28 -7.60
C GLN A 178 -5.09 -4.96 -7.09
N THR A 179 -5.41 -3.66 -7.01
CA THR A 179 -6.75 -3.13 -6.73
C THR A 179 -7.29 -2.42 -7.97
N ASP A 180 -8.40 -2.91 -8.52
CA ASP A 180 -8.96 -2.42 -9.79
C ASP A 180 -10.09 -1.41 -9.55
N TYR A 181 -9.73 -0.12 -9.55
CA TYR A 181 -10.68 0.99 -9.44
C TYR A 181 -11.74 0.98 -10.55
N THR A 182 -11.43 0.40 -11.70
CA THR A 182 -12.39 0.28 -12.80
C THR A 182 -13.61 -0.55 -12.38
N VAL A 183 -13.41 -1.59 -11.56
CA VAL A 183 -14.51 -2.43 -11.06
C VAL A 183 -15.42 -1.62 -10.15
N LEU A 184 -14.87 -0.86 -9.20
CA LEU A 184 -15.64 -0.05 -8.25
C LEU A 184 -16.37 1.09 -8.97
N VAL A 185 -15.70 1.79 -9.89
CA VAL A 185 -16.35 2.85 -10.66
C VAL A 185 -17.45 2.30 -11.55
N LYS A 186 -17.21 1.19 -12.27
CA LYS A 186 -18.24 0.54 -13.08
C LYS A 186 -19.42 0.09 -12.24
N SER A 187 -19.19 -0.42 -11.03
CA SER A 187 -20.28 -0.87 -10.17
C SER A 187 -21.18 0.29 -9.74
N VAL A 188 -20.61 1.45 -9.39
CA VAL A 188 -21.37 2.68 -9.11
C VAL A 188 -22.17 3.11 -10.33
N VAL A 189 -21.53 3.23 -11.49
CA VAL A 189 -22.20 3.66 -12.74
C VAL A 189 -23.34 2.72 -13.11
N GLN A 190 -23.13 1.41 -13.03
CA GLN A 190 -24.18 0.42 -13.31
C GLN A 190 -25.32 0.48 -12.30
N SER A 191 -25.03 0.75 -11.03
CA SER A 191 -26.07 0.91 -10.00
C SER A 191 -26.94 2.14 -10.28
N VAL A 192 -26.34 3.24 -10.74
CA VAL A 192 -27.07 4.43 -11.18
C VAL A 192 -27.92 4.15 -12.41
N LEU A 193 -27.35 3.53 -13.46
CA LEU A 193 -28.07 3.22 -14.71
C LEU A 193 -29.26 2.27 -14.48
N ARG A 194 -29.18 1.41 -13.46
CA ARG A 194 -30.24 0.48 -13.06
C ARG A 194 -31.20 1.07 -12.02
N ALA A 195 -31.06 2.35 -11.66
CA ALA A 195 -31.83 3.00 -10.60
C ALA A 195 -31.78 2.29 -9.22
N ASN A 196 -30.65 1.63 -8.92
CA ASN A 196 -30.43 0.82 -7.71
C ASN A 196 -29.36 1.38 -6.77
N LEU A 197 -28.83 2.58 -7.00
CA LEU A 197 -27.90 3.19 -6.06
C LEU A 197 -28.64 3.56 -4.76
N THR A 198 -28.10 3.15 -3.61
CA THR A 198 -28.64 3.50 -2.28
C THR A 198 -27.56 4.15 -1.44
N GLY A 199 -27.88 5.26 -0.77
CA GLY A 199 -26.99 5.91 0.18
C GLY A 199 -27.04 5.29 1.57
N GLY A 200 -26.16 5.75 2.47
CA GLY A 200 -26.13 5.36 3.88
C GLY A 200 -25.50 3.99 4.15
N GLY A 201 -25.06 3.29 3.10
CA GLY A 201 -24.42 1.99 3.20
C GLY A 201 -23.03 1.96 2.57
N THR A 202 -22.29 0.92 2.94
CA THR A 202 -20.96 0.62 2.41
C THR A 202 -21.00 -0.73 1.70
N VAL A 203 -20.47 -0.77 0.47
CA VAL A 203 -20.32 -2.00 -0.31
C VAL A 203 -18.83 -2.27 -0.47
N PHE A 204 -18.42 -3.49 -0.11
CA PHE A 204 -17.04 -3.95 -0.24
C PHE A 204 -16.87 -4.82 -1.49
N TYR A 205 -15.82 -4.54 -2.26
CA TYR A 205 -15.44 -5.30 -3.45
C TYR A 205 -14.10 -5.99 -3.21
N GLY A 206 -14.13 -7.31 -3.28
CA GLY A 206 -12.98 -8.17 -3.02
C GLY A 206 -12.54 -8.98 -4.25
N VAL A 207 -12.05 -10.17 -3.97
CA VAL A 207 -11.77 -11.19 -4.98
C VAL A 207 -13.07 -11.75 -5.57
N ASN A 208 -13.03 -12.11 -6.85
CA ASN A 208 -14.14 -12.74 -7.56
C ASN A 208 -13.61 -13.86 -8.47
N THR A 209 -14.41 -14.89 -8.68
CA THR A 209 -14.09 -15.97 -9.63
C THR A 209 -14.11 -15.48 -11.09
N ASP A 210 -14.94 -14.49 -11.41
CA ASP A 210 -14.87 -13.75 -12.66
C ASP A 210 -13.78 -12.67 -12.55
N LYS A 211 -12.67 -12.89 -13.27
CA LYS A 211 -11.52 -11.98 -13.30
C LYS A 211 -11.89 -10.56 -13.75
N ALA A 212 -12.91 -10.40 -14.59
CA ALA A 212 -13.35 -9.10 -15.07
C ALA A 212 -14.14 -8.31 -14.01
N GLN A 213 -14.66 -9.01 -13.00
CA GLN A 213 -15.40 -8.43 -11.87
C GLN A 213 -14.59 -8.42 -10.56
N SER A 214 -13.42 -9.05 -10.56
CA SER A 214 -12.55 -9.10 -9.39
C SER A 214 -11.88 -7.74 -9.17
N ALA A 215 -12.21 -7.10 -8.05
CA ALA A 215 -11.57 -5.85 -7.65
C ALA A 215 -10.17 -6.08 -7.09
N ILE A 216 -9.89 -7.27 -6.58
CA ILE A 216 -8.58 -7.68 -6.07
C ILE A 216 -8.07 -8.86 -6.87
N LYS A 217 -6.83 -8.81 -7.36
CA LYS A 217 -6.21 -9.89 -8.15
C LYS A 217 -4.70 -9.90 -8.02
N LEU A 218 -4.08 -11.06 -8.26
CA LEU A 218 -2.63 -11.17 -8.38
C LEU A 218 -2.20 -10.82 -9.82
N ALA A 219 -1.14 -10.03 -9.93
CA ALA A 219 -0.42 -9.84 -11.18
C ALA A 219 0.30 -11.14 -11.61
N PRO A 220 0.72 -11.27 -12.88
CA PRO A 220 1.54 -12.39 -13.33
C PRO A 220 2.85 -12.54 -12.54
N ALA A 221 3.46 -13.72 -12.61
CA ALA A 221 4.72 -14.04 -11.95
C ALA A 221 5.97 -13.41 -12.61
N HIS A 222 5.84 -12.90 -13.85
CA HIS A 222 6.93 -12.31 -14.63
C HIS A 222 8.21 -13.17 -14.61
N GLU A 223 9.35 -12.58 -14.23
CA GLU A 223 10.66 -13.23 -14.15
C GLU A 223 10.77 -14.22 -12.97
N ALA A 224 9.91 -14.10 -11.95
CA ALA A 224 9.92 -14.95 -10.78
C ALA A 224 9.18 -16.29 -10.99
N SER A 225 8.85 -16.67 -12.22
CA SER A 225 8.12 -17.90 -12.57
C SER A 225 8.80 -19.21 -12.11
N GLY A 226 10.11 -19.19 -11.85
CA GLY A 226 10.82 -20.31 -11.23
C GLY A 226 10.50 -20.51 -9.74
N VAL A 227 9.96 -19.49 -9.06
CA VAL A 227 9.55 -19.52 -7.65
C VAL A 227 8.04 -19.46 -7.52
N PHE A 228 7.39 -18.52 -8.22
CA PHE A 228 5.94 -18.50 -8.38
C PHE A 228 5.54 -19.34 -9.59
N THR A 229 5.68 -20.66 -9.42
CA THR A 229 5.45 -21.66 -10.47
C THR A 229 3.99 -21.73 -10.90
N LYS A 230 3.71 -22.36 -12.05
CA LYS A 230 2.33 -22.62 -12.51
C LYS A 230 1.51 -23.46 -11.53
N GLU A 231 2.15 -24.38 -10.82
CA GLU A 231 1.51 -25.14 -9.75
C GLU A 231 1.07 -24.21 -8.61
N LEU A 232 1.97 -23.32 -8.16
CA LEU A 232 1.65 -22.36 -7.12
C LEU A 232 0.61 -21.33 -7.58
N GLU A 233 0.65 -20.86 -8.83
CA GLU A 233 -0.41 -20.04 -9.43
C GLU A 233 -1.76 -20.75 -9.36
N GLY A 234 -1.82 -22.03 -9.73
CA GLY A 234 -3.02 -22.86 -9.65
C GLY A 234 -3.55 -23.00 -8.22
N LYS A 235 -2.64 -23.17 -7.25
CA LYS A 235 -2.98 -23.20 -5.82
C LYS A 235 -3.55 -21.85 -5.35
N MET A 236 -2.93 -20.74 -5.73
CA MET A 236 -3.42 -19.40 -5.41
C MET A 236 -4.81 -19.13 -6.02
N GLN A 237 -5.09 -19.63 -7.23
CA GLN A 237 -6.44 -19.58 -7.81
C GLN A 237 -7.45 -20.43 -7.01
N GLY A 238 -7.01 -21.53 -6.40
CA GLY A 238 -7.80 -22.29 -5.44
C GLY A 238 -8.24 -21.43 -4.25
N TYR A 239 -7.28 -20.74 -3.62
CA TYR A 239 -7.58 -19.81 -2.52
C TYR A 239 -8.54 -18.70 -2.95
N VAL A 240 -8.37 -18.11 -4.14
CA VAL A 240 -9.30 -17.10 -4.67
C VAL A 240 -10.72 -17.65 -4.81
N ARG A 241 -10.89 -18.88 -5.30
CA ARG A 241 -12.22 -19.53 -5.39
C ARG A 241 -12.84 -19.75 -4.01
N ASP A 242 -12.05 -20.22 -3.04
CA ASP A 242 -12.54 -20.47 -1.69
C ASP A 242 -12.90 -19.16 -0.97
N MET A 243 -12.13 -18.09 -1.18
CA MET A 243 -12.44 -16.75 -0.68
C MET A 243 -13.72 -16.19 -1.30
N ALA A 244 -13.83 -16.22 -2.63
CA ALA A 244 -15.01 -15.73 -3.35
C ALA A 244 -16.28 -16.53 -3.00
N GLY A 245 -16.15 -17.84 -2.76
CA GLY A 245 -17.24 -18.72 -2.34
C GLY A 245 -17.54 -18.71 -0.84
N GLY A 246 -16.84 -17.90 -0.06
CA GLY A 246 -17.10 -17.75 1.36
C GLY A 246 -16.49 -18.83 2.28
N LYS A 247 -15.76 -19.79 1.72
CA LYS A 247 -15.16 -20.92 2.46
C LYS A 247 -13.89 -20.53 3.21
N LEU A 248 -13.18 -19.53 2.69
CA LEU A 248 -11.95 -19.01 3.29
C LEU A 248 -12.13 -17.53 3.62
N MET A 249 -12.02 -17.21 4.91
CA MET A 249 -12.23 -15.86 5.44
C MET A 249 -10.93 -15.31 6.03
N THR A 250 -10.75 -14.00 5.93
CA THR A 250 -9.56 -13.31 6.45
C THR A 250 -9.54 -13.26 7.97
N GLY A 251 -10.71 -13.24 8.60
CA GLY A 251 -10.85 -13.07 10.05
C GLY A 251 -10.51 -11.66 10.54
N VAL A 252 -10.48 -10.67 9.65
CA VAL A 252 -10.17 -9.27 9.98
C VAL A 252 -11.45 -8.45 10.11
N ASP A 253 -11.51 -7.56 11.08
CA ASP A 253 -12.61 -6.62 11.20
C ASP A 253 -12.51 -5.49 10.17
N HIS A 254 -13.58 -5.28 9.39
CA HIS A 254 -13.58 -4.26 8.34
C HIS A 254 -13.47 -2.82 8.88
N LYS A 255 -13.96 -2.54 10.08
CA LYS A 255 -13.96 -1.16 10.63
C LYS A 255 -12.65 -0.82 11.29
N SER A 256 -12.19 -1.65 12.23
CA SER A 256 -10.95 -1.36 12.96
C SER A 256 -9.70 -1.80 12.21
N GLY A 257 -9.83 -2.83 11.36
CA GLY A 257 -8.71 -3.53 10.75
C GLY A 257 -8.04 -4.54 11.66
N ASP A 258 -8.55 -4.78 12.87
CA ASP A 258 -7.98 -5.72 13.83
C ASP A 258 -8.30 -7.18 13.47
N SER A 259 -7.49 -8.10 13.99
CA SER A 259 -7.79 -9.54 13.90
C SER A 259 -8.90 -9.93 14.87
N ARG A 260 -9.89 -10.70 14.41
CA ARG A 260 -11.03 -11.15 15.24
C ARG A 260 -10.69 -12.34 16.16
N ASN A 261 -9.57 -13.01 15.92
CA ASN A 261 -9.19 -14.24 16.65
C ASN A 261 -8.35 -14.00 17.91
N SER A 262 -8.18 -12.74 18.30
CA SER A 262 -7.43 -12.32 19.47
C SER A 262 -8.25 -11.24 20.15
N GLY A 263 -8.66 -11.43 21.41
CA GLY A 263 -9.47 -10.44 22.12
C GLY A 263 -8.89 -9.02 22.03
N SER A 264 -9.77 -8.01 21.94
CA SER A 264 -9.53 -6.55 21.98
C SER A 264 -8.17 -6.04 21.44
N SER A 265 -8.19 -5.37 20.27
CA SER A 265 -7.04 -4.68 19.63
C SER A 265 -5.84 -5.59 19.37
N SER A 266 -5.98 -6.49 18.42
CA SER A 266 -5.03 -7.56 18.21
C SER A 266 -4.56 -7.69 16.78
N THR A 267 -3.28 -8.03 16.63
CA THR A 267 -2.63 -8.18 15.34
C THR A 267 -2.34 -9.65 15.04
N SER A 268 -2.35 -10.03 13.76
CA SER A 268 -2.00 -11.39 13.31
C SER A 268 -0.51 -11.56 12.96
N VAL A 269 0.31 -10.52 13.18
CA VAL A 269 1.75 -10.53 12.89
C VAL A 269 2.54 -10.19 14.15
N GLN A 270 3.80 -10.61 14.21
CA GLN A 270 4.72 -10.14 15.22
C GLN A 270 5.18 -8.72 14.85
N LEU A 271 4.64 -7.71 15.54
CA LEU A 271 5.02 -6.31 15.29
C LEU A 271 6.47 -6.04 15.71
N LEU A 272 7.23 -5.43 14.82
CA LEU A 272 8.58 -4.95 15.04
C LEU A 272 8.55 -3.45 15.35
N ALA A 273 9.28 -3.04 16.37
CA ALA A 273 9.43 -1.64 16.73
C ALA A 273 10.54 -0.98 15.90
N LEU A 274 10.25 0.22 15.37
CA LEU A 274 11.22 1.09 14.71
C LEU A 274 11.84 2.03 15.76
N THR A 275 12.45 1.49 16.82
CA THR A 275 13.19 2.30 17.78
C THR A 275 14.60 2.55 17.25
N ASP A 276 14.97 3.81 17.07
CA ASP A 276 16.29 4.23 16.61
C ASP A 276 17.41 3.80 17.58
N LYS A 277 18.06 2.67 17.29
CA LYS A 277 19.54 2.47 17.31
C LYS A 277 19.90 1.02 16.93
N PRO A 278 20.99 0.80 16.18
CA PRO A 278 21.66 -0.50 16.19
C PRO A 278 22.10 -0.79 17.63
N SER A 279 21.81 -1.99 18.13
CA SER A 279 22.34 -2.45 19.40
C SER A 279 23.86 -2.55 19.30
N SER A 280 24.58 -1.53 19.76
CA SER A 280 25.96 -1.70 20.20
C SER A 280 25.91 -2.55 21.47
N THR A 281 26.41 -3.78 21.40
CA THR A 281 26.82 -4.57 22.56
C THR A 281 27.57 -3.68 23.54
N SER A 282 27.04 -3.49 24.76
CA SER A 282 27.76 -2.85 25.85
C SER A 282 28.82 -3.81 26.37
N SER A 283 30.07 -3.64 25.95
CA SER A 283 31.21 -4.06 26.76
C SER A 283 31.55 -2.90 27.69
N ASN A 284 31.33 -3.12 28.99
CA ASN A 284 31.88 -2.29 30.05
C ASN A 284 33.39 -2.13 29.84
N ASN A 285 33.89 -0.90 29.90
CA ASN A 285 35.11 -0.58 30.61
C ASN A 285 35.19 0.92 30.84
N ASP A 286 35.12 1.28 32.11
CA ASP A 286 35.58 2.55 32.64
C ASP A 286 37.05 2.76 32.30
N ASN A 287 37.41 3.98 31.87
CA ASN A 287 38.57 4.70 32.39
C ASN A 287 38.64 6.14 31.83
N ASN A 288 38.27 7.05 32.73
CA ASN A 288 38.85 8.37 32.99
C ASN A 288 40.10 8.78 32.16
N HIS A 289 40.00 9.87 31.38
CA HIS A 289 40.92 11.00 31.51
C HIS A 289 40.45 12.26 30.74
N SER A 290 40.54 13.37 31.46
CA SER A 290 40.53 14.77 31.01
C SER A 290 41.46 15.07 29.82
N SER A 291 41.10 16.02 28.96
CA SER A 291 41.86 17.28 28.69
C SER A 291 41.28 18.06 27.52
N SER A 292 41.31 19.38 27.66
CA SER A 292 40.98 20.42 26.70
C SER A 292 41.75 20.36 25.37
N ASN A 293 41.16 20.87 24.28
CA ASN A 293 41.72 22.07 23.63
C ASN A 293 40.80 22.68 22.56
N ASN A 294 40.78 24.01 22.58
CA ASN A 294 40.26 24.91 21.56
C ASN A 294 41.07 24.80 20.26
N ASN A 295 40.43 24.99 19.11
CA ASN A 295 40.85 26.05 18.19
C ASN A 295 39.80 26.40 17.12
N LYS A 296 39.92 27.64 16.67
CA LYS A 296 39.00 28.48 15.91
C LYS A 296 39.74 28.99 14.66
N SER A 297 39.12 28.96 13.48
CA SER A 297 39.35 29.85 12.30
C SER A 297 38.48 29.31 11.15
N SER A 298 37.43 29.99 10.67
CA SER A 298 37.39 31.18 9.78
C SER A 298 37.99 30.93 8.39
N ASP A 299 37.14 31.12 7.36
CA ASP A 299 37.37 31.75 6.04
C ASP A 299 36.22 31.28 5.12
N THR A 300 35.15 32.07 4.90
CA THR A 300 34.97 33.08 3.82
C THR A 300 35.30 32.57 2.42
N ASP A 301 34.28 32.43 1.55
CA ASP A 301 34.13 33.33 0.40
C ASP A 301 32.85 33.03 -0.41
N ASP A 302 32.38 34.11 -1.02
CA ASP A 302 31.07 34.35 -1.62
C ASP A 302 30.81 33.69 -2.99
N ALA A 303 29.51 33.65 -3.27
CA ALA A 303 28.70 33.27 -4.42
C ALA A 303 29.06 33.90 -5.80
N PRO A 304 28.17 33.88 -6.83
CA PRO A 304 27.46 32.79 -7.51
C PRO A 304 27.67 32.84 -9.05
N ILE A 305 27.27 31.79 -9.79
CA ILE A 305 27.07 31.89 -11.25
C ILE A 305 25.61 31.58 -11.58
N SER A 306 25.00 32.54 -12.28
CA SER A 306 23.63 32.56 -12.77
C SER A 306 23.54 32.27 -14.27
N SER A 307 22.29 32.12 -14.73
CA SER A 307 21.82 32.10 -16.13
C SER A 307 21.92 30.74 -16.83
N SER A 308 20.96 30.28 -17.63
CA SER A 308 19.85 30.94 -18.31
C SER A 308 18.76 29.93 -18.71
N ARG A 309 17.50 30.40 -18.71
CA ARG A 309 16.32 29.72 -19.28
C ARG A 309 16.42 29.66 -20.80
N LYS A 310 15.93 28.56 -21.41
CA LYS A 310 15.27 28.61 -22.72
C LYS A 310 14.00 27.77 -22.71
N ASN A 311 12.88 28.46 -22.92
CA ASN A 311 11.56 27.92 -23.22
C ASN A 311 11.56 27.30 -24.63
N HIS A 312 10.86 26.18 -24.81
CA HIS A 312 10.34 25.79 -26.12
C HIS A 312 8.84 25.51 -26.05
N ALA A 313 8.20 25.89 -27.15
CA ALA A 313 6.80 26.25 -27.29
C ALA A 313 5.82 25.06 -27.27
N ALA A 314 4.63 25.34 -26.76
CA ALA A 314 3.44 24.51 -26.88
C ALA A 314 2.82 24.63 -28.29
N SER A 315 2.41 23.51 -28.87
CA SER A 315 1.62 23.45 -30.11
C SER A 315 0.14 23.20 -29.80
N SER A 316 -0.71 24.02 -30.42
CA SER A 316 -2.17 24.04 -30.29
C SER A 316 -2.87 22.81 -30.86
N PHE A 317 -3.83 22.25 -30.11
CA PHE A 317 -4.83 21.30 -30.60
C PHE A 317 -6.20 22.00 -30.79
N LYS A 318 -6.79 21.82 -31.97
CA LYS A 318 -8.13 22.30 -32.36
C LYS A 318 -9.23 21.55 -31.59
N LYS A 319 -10.24 22.29 -31.11
CA LYS A 319 -11.48 21.81 -30.47
C LYS A 319 -12.52 21.36 -31.51
N LEU A 320 -13.24 20.28 -31.20
CA LEU A 320 -14.59 19.94 -31.68
C LEU A 320 -15.50 19.67 -30.44
N PRO A 321 -16.83 19.84 -30.52
CA PRO A 321 -17.63 20.28 -29.39
C PRO A 321 -18.33 19.16 -28.60
N GLY A 322 -18.63 19.47 -27.34
CA GLY A 322 -19.76 18.89 -26.60
C GLY A 322 -19.41 17.80 -25.60
N PHE A 323 -19.01 18.17 -24.38
CA PHE A 323 -19.34 17.55 -23.08
C PHE A 323 -18.55 18.35 -22.02
N SER A 324 -19.24 19.14 -21.20
CA SER A 324 -18.59 19.96 -20.16
C SER A 324 -18.39 19.12 -18.90
N PHE A 325 -17.14 18.79 -18.60
CA PHE A 325 -16.71 18.23 -17.31
C PHE A 325 -16.04 19.39 -16.55
N SER A 326 -16.63 19.85 -15.44
CA SER A 326 -16.00 20.87 -14.60
C SER A 326 -15.07 20.18 -13.60
N LEU A 327 -13.76 20.29 -13.84
CA LEU A 327 -12.71 19.88 -12.91
C LEU A 327 -12.26 21.15 -12.16
N GLY A 328 -12.78 21.36 -10.96
CA GLY A 328 -12.40 22.48 -10.11
C GLY A 328 -11.01 22.27 -9.49
N LEU A 329 -9.96 22.73 -10.16
CA LEU A 329 -8.64 22.95 -9.56
C LEU A 329 -8.64 24.32 -8.88
N GLY A 330 -8.87 24.33 -7.56
CA GLY A 330 -8.70 25.52 -6.74
C GLY A 330 -7.22 25.80 -6.48
N LEU A 331 -6.60 26.63 -7.32
CA LEU A 331 -5.34 27.30 -7.01
C LEU A 331 -5.68 28.65 -6.35
N GLY A 332 -5.56 28.72 -5.03
CA GLY A 332 -5.62 29.97 -4.28
C GLY A 332 -4.30 30.73 -4.40
N GLY A 333 -4.28 31.76 -5.24
CA GLY A 333 -3.24 32.79 -5.24
C GLY A 333 -3.79 34.05 -4.60
N ASN A 334 -3.20 34.48 -3.49
CA ASN A 334 -3.38 35.83 -2.94
C ASN A 334 -1.99 36.40 -2.69
N ALA A 335 -1.62 37.42 -3.46
CA ALA A 335 -0.57 38.37 -3.13
C ALA A 335 -0.80 39.62 -3.99
N ASP A 336 -1.64 40.51 -3.48
CA ASP A 336 -1.56 41.94 -3.75
C ASP A 336 -0.36 42.50 -2.97
N LEU A 337 0.41 43.40 -3.58
CA LEU A 337 1.06 44.57 -2.96
C LEU A 337 1.90 45.30 -4.02
N GLY A 338 1.56 46.58 -4.27
CA GLY A 338 2.52 47.66 -4.61
C GLY A 338 2.98 47.76 -6.06
#